data_AF-A0A8J5RJM3-F1
#
_entry.id   AF-A0A8J5RJM3-F1
#
_cell.length_a   1.000
_cell.length_b   1.000
_cell.length_c   1.000
_cell.angle_alpha   90.00
_cell.angle_beta   90.00
_cell.angle_gamma   90.00
#
_symmetry.space_group_name_H-M   'P 1'
#
loop_
_entity.id
_entity.type
_entity.pdbx_description
1 polymer ?
#
loop_
_entity_poly.entity_id
_entity_poly.type
_entity_poly.pdbx_seq_one_letter_code
_entity_poly.pdbx_strand_id
1 'polypeptide(L)'
;MEEYLANVKTLRSYMSDLEEEATKRSAEEQRQRTAIDAHDADLAQVRAQAKQASDEAEQFAKTRAQVCVEMSKKQCRIASLEIECATLKQSLELLLQEITSSSSKLIEKRLFYKKSMEYLTVKLQEQQEWLGAFKLKVEASQSKQNLLEGESHGKLNSPESVDKEDDAGRKQGELRIQLELTQLKIEEIKAKRSAFLSETNQIKQTIGQEKSTISGFPAPLQQMDMKSLEEEHKALQGDKAGEVEYFHSLEKRINEMKVVSDAVKCRCGLEYKVELGGQAMDLS
;
A
#
# COMPACT_ATOMS: atom_id res chain seq x y z
N MET A 1 69.66 1.55 -89.36
CA MET A 1 68.58 2.53 -89.10
C MET A 1 67.26 1.85 -88.69
N GLU A 2 66.88 0.71 -89.25
CA GLU A 2 65.62 0.01 -88.91
C GLU A 2 65.53 -0.50 -87.47
N GLU A 3 66.62 -1.07 -86.93
CA GLU A 3 66.67 -1.56 -85.55
C GLU A 3 66.48 -0.44 -84.51
N TYR A 4 67.08 0.72 -84.76
CA TYR A 4 66.86 1.92 -83.95
C TYR A 4 65.40 2.36 -83.98
N LEU A 5 64.76 2.38 -85.15
CA LEU A 5 63.34 2.71 -85.29
C LEU A 5 62.43 1.69 -84.61
N ALA A 6 62.77 0.40 -84.66
CA ALA A 6 62.05 -0.66 -83.93
C ALA A 6 62.15 -0.45 -82.41
N ASN A 7 63.34 -0.18 -81.89
CA ASN A 7 63.55 0.11 -80.47
C ASN A 7 62.78 1.35 -79.99
N VAL A 8 62.73 2.42 -80.79
CA VAL A 8 61.96 3.63 -80.46
C VAL A 8 60.44 3.35 -80.44
N LYS A 9 59.94 2.48 -81.33
CA LYS A 9 58.52 2.07 -81.31
C LYS A 9 58.20 1.24 -80.06
N THR A 10 59.06 0.30 -79.68
CA THR A 10 58.90 -0.50 -78.46
C THR A 10 58.91 0.37 -77.22
N LEU A 11 59.86 1.31 -77.11
CA LEU A 11 59.93 2.22 -75.97
C LEU A 11 58.67 3.08 -75.87
N ARG A 12 58.15 3.58 -77.00
CA ARG A 12 56.89 4.35 -77.02
C ARG A 12 55.71 3.52 -76.55
N SER A 13 55.58 2.28 -77.02
CA SER A 13 54.52 1.36 -76.56
C SER A 13 54.61 1.15 -75.04
N TYR A 14 55.80 0.84 -74.54
CA TYR A 14 56.03 0.63 -73.11
C TYR A 14 55.72 1.87 -72.27
N MET A 15 56.10 3.06 -72.75
CA MET A 15 55.74 4.33 -72.09
C MET A 15 54.23 4.54 -72.06
N SER A 16 53.52 4.27 -73.15
CA SER A 16 52.05 4.36 -73.19
C SER A 16 51.38 3.36 -72.24
N ASP A 17 51.87 2.12 -72.17
CA ASP A 17 51.36 1.11 -71.24
C ASP A 17 51.57 1.53 -69.77
N LEU A 18 52.74 2.09 -69.46
CA LEU A 18 53.03 2.63 -68.12
C LEU A 18 52.16 3.83 -67.75
N GLU A 19 51.90 4.74 -68.70
CA GLU A 19 51.00 5.87 -68.49
C GLU A 19 49.57 5.38 -68.21
N GLU A 20 49.07 4.42 -68.99
CA GLU A 20 47.76 3.81 -68.76
C GLU A 20 47.68 3.15 -67.37
N GLU A 21 48.68 2.35 -66.99
CA GLU A 21 48.74 1.76 -65.65
C GLU A 21 48.78 2.82 -64.54
N ALA A 22 49.51 3.91 -64.73
CA ALA A 22 49.58 5.00 -63.76
C ALA A 22 48.22 5.68 -63.58
N THR A 23 47.48 5.93 -64.69
CA THR A 23 46.13 6.50 -64.60
C THR A 23 45.16 5.55 -63.89
N LYS A 24 45.23 4.25 -64.17
CA LYS A 24 44.40 3.24 -63.51
C LYS A 24 44.68 3.15 -62.01
N ARG A 25 45.96 3.12 -61.62
CA ARG A 25 46.37 3.14 -60.20
C ARG A 25 45.89 4.42 -59.50
N SER A 26 46.02 5.58 -60.13
CA SER A 26 45.56 6.85 -59.57
C SER A 26 44.04 6.89 -59.37
N ALA A 27 43.26 6.37 -60.33
CA ALA A 27 41.81 6.27 -60.21
C ALA A 27 41.39 5.31 -59.07
N GLU A 28 42.07 4.17 -58.94
CA GLU A 28 41.82 3.22 -57.86
C GLU A 28 42.18 3.79 -56.48
N GLU A 29 43.31 4.50 -56.37
CA GLU A 29 43.70 5.17 -55.12
C GLU A 29 42.66 6.23 -54.71
N GLN A 30 42.19 7.04 -55.65
CA GLN A 30 41.15 8.03 -55.35
C GLN A 30 39.84 7.37 -54.91
N ARG A 31 39.46 6.24 -55.55
CA ARG A 31 38.30 5.45 -55.14
C ARG A 31 38.44 4.93 -53.71
N GLN A 32 39.62 4.41 -53.36
CA GLN A 32 39.91 3.90 -52.01
C GLN A 32 39.88 5.02 -50.98
N ARG A 33 40.45 6.19 -51.27
CA ARG A 33 40.38 7.37 -50.38
C ARG A 33 38.94 7.77 -50.09
N THR A 34 38.10 7.89 -51.11
CA THR A 34 36.68 8.22 -50.91
C THR A 34 35.93 7.16 -50.09
N ALA A 35 36.27 5.88 -50.26
CA ALA A 35 35.68 4.81 -49.44
C ALA A 35 36.14 4.89 -47.97
N ILE A 36 37.41 5.20 -47.72
CA ILE A 36 37.94 5.41 -46.36
C ILE A 36 37.24 6.61 -45.70
N ASP A 37 37.13 7.74 -46.40
CA ASP A 37 36.47 8.94 -45.87
C ASP A 37 35.00 8.67 -45.50
N ALA A 38 34.29 7.89 -46.33
CA ALA A 38 32.91 7.48 -46.05
C ALA A 38 32.82 6.60 -44.80
N HIS A 39 33.70 5.60 -44.67
CA HIS A 39 33.74 4.74 -43.49
C HIS A 39 34.15 5.50 -42.21
N ASP A 40 35.04 6.48 -42.30
CA ASP A 40 35.40 7.33 -41.17
C ASP A 40 34.21 8.18 -40.70
N ALA A 41 33.39 8.67 -41.63
CA ALA A 41 32.15 9.37 -41.31
C ALA A 41 31.13 8.44 -40.61
N ASP A 42 30.95 7.22 -41.13
CA ASP A 42 30.07 6.21 -40.51
C ASP A 42 30.55 5.84 -39.10
N LEU A 43 31.86 5.65 -38.91
CA LEU A 43 32.45 5.36 -37.59
C LEU A 43 32.23 6.51 -36.61
N ALA A 44 32.36 7.76 -37.06
CA ALA A 44 32.08 8.93 -36.24
C ALA A 44 30.60 8.98 -35.82
N GLN A 45 29.68 8.66 -36.73
CA GLN A 45 28.25 8.58 -36.43
C GLN A 45 27.94 7.48 -35.42
N VAL A 46 28.49 6.26 -35.61
CA VAL A 46 28.29 5.15 -34.68
C VAL A 46 28.82 5.49 -33.29
N ARG A 47 29.98 6.15 -33.19
CA ARG A 47 30.52 6.61 -31.90
C ARG A 47 29.60 7.64 -31.21
N ALA A 48 29.03 8.57 -31.97
CA ALA A 48 28.09 9.54 -31.43
C ALA A 48 26.81 8.87 -30.91
N GLN A 49 26.25 7.92 -31.66
CA GLN A 49 25.08 7.15 -31.25
C GLN A 49 25.37 6.27 -30.03
N ALA A 50 26.53 5.61 -29.99
CA ALA A 50 26.94 4.81 -28.84
C ALA A 50 27.06 5.66 -27.56
N LYS A 51 27.61 6.87 -27.67
CA LYS A 51 27.68 7.82 -26.56
C LYS A 51 26.28 8.24 -26.09
N GLN A 52 25.41 8.62 -27.02
CA GLN A 52 24.03 8.97 -26.70
C GLN A 52 23.29 7.83 -25.98
N ALA A 53 23.40 6.60 -26.49
CA ALA A 53 22.78 5.43 -25.87
C ALA A 53 23.33 5.16 -24.46
N SER A 54 24.63 5.38 -24.23
CA SER A 54 25.24 5.26 -22.91
C SER A 54 24.67 6.31 -21.93
N ASP A 55 24.57 7.57 -22.36
CA ASP A 55 24.04 8.66 -21.53
C ASP A 55 22.56 8.42 -21.18
N GLU A 56 21.77 7.95 -22.15
CA GLU A 56 20.36 7.56 -21.94
C GLU A 56 20.24 6.38 -20.96
N ALA A 57 21.09 5.35 -21.10
CA ALA A 57 21.11 4.21 -20.19
C ALA A 57 21.40 4.62 -18.73
N GLU A 58 22.32 5.57 -18.52
CA GLU A 58 22.61 6.10 -17.19
C GLU A 58 21.41 6.86 -16.59
N GLN A 59 20.70 7.66 -17.40
CA GLN A 59 19.47 8.33 -16.97
C GLN A 59 18.36 7.33 -16.62
N PHE A 60 18.17 6.29 -17.43
CA PHE A 60 17.24 5.22 -17.13
C PHE A 60 17.61 4.47 -15.84
N ALA A 61 18.90 4.22 -15.60
CA ALA A 61 19.36 3.60 -14.35
C ALA A 61 19.01 4.45 -13.12
N LYS A 62 19.22 5.78 -13.19
CA LYS A 62 18.89 6.72 -12.11
C LYS A 62 17.38 6.77 -11.82
N THR A 63 16.57 6.91 -12.87
CA THR A 63 15.10 6.93 -12.72
C THR A 63 14.57 5.60 -12.19
N ARG A 64 15.10 4.47 -12.66
CA ARG A 64 14.78 3.13 -12.13
C ARG A 64 15.11 3.01 -10.64
N ALA A 65 16.29 3.46 -10.22
CA ALA A 65 16.69 3.44 -8.81
C ALA A 65 15.72 4.26 -7.94
N GLN A 66 15.31 5.44 -8.40
CA GLN A 66 14.34 6.27 -7.69
C GLN A 66 12.96 5.59 -7.57
N VAL A 67 12.47 4.96 -8.64
CA VAL A 67 11.21 4.20 -8.62
C VAL A 67 11.28 3.04 -7.62
N CYS A 68 12.41 2.31 -7.57
CA CYS A 68 12.60 1.22 -6.61
C CYS A 68 12.54 1.72 -5.15
N VAL A 69 13.12 2.88 -4.85
CA VAL A 69 13.04 3.49 -3.52
C VAL A 69 11.60 3.82 -3.14
N GLU A 70 10.86 4.46 -4.04
CA GLU A 70 9.45 4.83 -3.79
C GLU A 70 8.54 3.60 -3.66
N MET A 71 8.78 2.55 -4.45
CA MET A 71 8.06 1.28 -4.33
C MET A 71 8.29 0.61 -2.98
N SER A 72 9.55 0.55 -2.52
CA SER A 72 9.88 0.01 -1.19
C SER A 72 9.23 0.80 -0.06
N LYS A 73 9.20 2.14 -0.14
CA LYS A 73 8.50 2.98 0.85
C LYS A 73 6.99 2.67 0.89
N LYS A 74 6.35 2.53 -0.28
CA LYS A 74 4.93 2.18 -0.37
C LYS A 74 4.66 0.80 0.20
N GLN A 75 5.53 -0.17 -0.09
CA GLN A 75 5.40 -1.53 0.45
C GLN A 75 5.49 -1.55 1.99
N CYS A 76 6.43 -0.80 2.58
CA CYS A 76 6.52 -0.64 4.02
C CYS A 76 5.25 -0.01 4.62
N ARG A 77 4.66 0.99 3.94
CA ARG A 77 3.41 1.61 4.39
C ARG A 77 2.23 0.64 4.33
N ILE A 78 2.14 -0.16 3.27
CA ILE A 78 1.11 -1.21 3.15
C ILE A 78 1.23 -2.21 4.30
N ALA A 79 2.43 -2.73 4.56
CA ALA A 79 2.66 -3.67 5.67
C ALA A 79 2.28 -3.07 7.04
N SER A 80 2.58 -1.78 7.27
CA SER A 80 2.14 -1.07 8.47
C SER A 80 0.62 -1.02 8.60
N LEU A 81 -0.07 -0.68 7.50
CA LEU A 81 -1.53 -0.60 7.49
C LEU A 81 -2.19 -1.97 7.67
N GLU A 82 -1.62 -3.05 7.14
CA GLU A 82 -2.11 -4.42 7.36
C GLU A 82 -2.07 -4.80 8.84
N ILE A 83 -0.99 -4.44 9.55
CA ILE A 83 -0.87 -4.65 11.01
C ILE A 83 -1.91 -3.82 11.77
N GLU A 84 -2.09 -2.55 11.39
CA GLU A 84 -3.12 -1.67 11.99
C GLU A 84 -4.52 -2.25 11.78
N CYS A 85 -4.85 -2.71 10.57
CA CYS A 85 -6.13 -3.36 10.25
C CYS A 85 -6.36 -4.64 11.07
N ALA A 86 -5.33 -5.49 11.22
CA ALA A 86 -5.42 -6.71 12.02
C ALA A 86 -5.69 -6.38 13.50
N THR A 87 -4.99 -5.36 14.03
CA THR A 87 -5.17 -4.88 15.41
C THR A 87 -6.56 -4.31 15.64
N LEU A 88 -7.07 -3.53 14.68
CA LEU A 88 -8.41 -2.97 14.74
C LEU A 88 -9.48 -4.07 14.70
N LYS A 89 -9.31 -5.08 13.84
CA LYS A 89 -10.20 -6.23 13.75
C LYS A 89 -10.27 -6.99 15.08
N GLN A 90 -9.12 -7.28 15.69
CA GLN A 90 -9.04 -7.93 16.99
C GLN A 90 -9.74 -7.09 18.07
N SER A 91 -9.55 -5.76 18.05
CA SER A 91 -10.16 -4.85 19.02
C SER A 91 -11.68 -4.81 18.90
N LEU A 92 -12.22 -4.84 17.67
CA LEU A 92 -13.66 -4.93 17.41
C LEU A 92 -14.25 -6.24 17.91
N GLU A 93 -13.55 -7.35 17.71
CA GLU A 93 -13.99 -8.67 18.17
C GLU A 93 -14.09 -8.72 19.70
N LEU A 94 -13.10 -8.17 20.41
CA LEU A 94 -13.12 -8.06 21.88
C LEU A 94 -14.28 -7.17 22.38
N LEU A 95 -14.53 -6.03 21.73
CA LEU A 95 -15.65 -5.16 22.08
C LEU A 95 -17.01 -5.85 21.88
N LEU A 96 -17.18 -6.58 20.77
CA LEU A 96 -18.40 -7.34 20.50
C LEU A 96 -18.62 -8.43 21.55
N GLN A 97 -17.55 -9.11 21.97
CA GLN A 97 -17.60 -10.09 23.05
C GLN A 97 -18.00 -9.46 24.38
N GLU A 98 -17.46 -8.28 24.73
CA GLU A 98 -17.79 -7.55 25.95
C GLU A 98 -19.25 -7.07 25.95
N ILE A 99 -19.75 -6.55 24.82
CA ILE A 99 -21.15 -6.15 24.65
C ILE A 99 -22.07 -7.35 24.87
N THR A 100 -21.76 -8.49 24.26
CA THR A 100 -22.57 -9.71 24.37
C THR A 100 -22.59 -10.23 25.81
N SER A 101 -21.43 -10.28 26.46
CA SER A 101 -21.28 -10.67 27.87
C SER A 101 -22.07 -9.75 28.81
N SER A 102 -21.94 -8.43 28.62
CA SER A 102 -22.61 -7.42 29.43
C SER A 102 -24.13 -7.45 29.22
N SER A 103 -24.58 -7.65 27.99
CA SER A 103 -26.00 -7.80 27.65
C SER A 103 -26.61 -9.02 28.36
N SER A 104 -25.94 -10.17 28.32
CA SER A 104 -26.40 -11.38 29.04
C SER A 104 -26.55 -11.13 30.54
N LYS A 105 -25.54 -10.52 31.18
CA LYS A 105 -25.58 -10.17 32.61
C LYS A 105 -26.71 -9.20 32.94
N LEU A 106 -26.99 -8.23 32.05
CA LEU A 106 -28.10 -7.30 32.22
C LEU A 106 -29.47 -7.99 32.13
N ILE A 107 -29.63 -8.93 31.19
CA ILE A 107 -30.86 -9.73 31.06
C ILE A 107 -31.08 -10.57 32.32
N GLU A 108 -30.05 -11.25 32.83
CA GLU A 108 -30.12 -12.01 34.08
C GLU A 108 -30.53 -11.13 35.26
N LYS A 109 -29.91 -9.95 35.42
CA LYS A 109 -30.29 -8.98 36.47
C LYS A 109 -31.75 -8.53 36.33
N ARG A 110 -32.21 -8.22 35.11
CA ARG A 110 -33.61 -7.85 34.87
C ARG A 110 -34.57 -8.97 35.26
N LEU A 111 -34.25 -10.21 34.93
CA LEU A 111 -35.04 -11.39 35.32
C LEU A 111 -35.08 -11.56 36.85
N PHE A 112 -33.94 -11.40 37.52
CA PHE A 112 -33.86 -11.47 38.98
C PHE A 112 -34.74 -10.42 39.66
N TYR A 113 -34.67 -9.15 39.22
CA TYR A 113 -35.48 -8.08 39.78
C TYR A 113 -36.97 -8.26 39.48
N LYS A 114 -37.32 -8.73 38.29
CA LYS A 114 -38.70 -9.06 37.94
C LYS A 114 -39.27 -10.11 38.90
N LYS A 115 -38.54 -11.22 39.11
CA LYS A 115 -38.95 -12.28 40.04
C LYS A 115 -39.05 -11.79 41.49
N SER A 116 -38.13 -10.94 41.91
CA SER A 116 -38.15 -10.33 43.25
C SER A 116 -39.35 -9.40 43.45
N MET A 117 -39.69 -8.62 42.42
CA MET A 117 -40.85 -7.73 42.44
C MET A 117 -42.15 -8.52 42.49
N GLU A 118 -42.30 -9.55 41.64
CA GLU A 118 -43.46 -10.46 41.66
C GLU A 118 -43.64 -11.10 43.04
N TYR A 119 -42.56 -11.58 43.66
CA TYR A 119 -42.58 -12.12 45.03
C TYR A 119 -43.08 -11.10 46.06
N LEU A 120 -42.55 -9.87 46.03
CA LEU A 120 -42.96 -8.80 46.95
C LEU A 120 -44.42 -8.38 46.73
N THR A 121 -44.88 -8.32 45.47
CA THR A 121 -46.27 -8.03 45.13
C THR A 121 -47.21 -9.08 45.69
N VAL A 122 -46.89 -10.38 45.57
CA VAL A 122 -47.68 -11.46 46.17
C VAL A 122 -47.71 -11.32 47.69
N LYS A 123 -46.56 -11.08 48.34
CA LYS A 123 -46.50 -10.87 49.80
C LYS A 123 -47.33 -9.69 50.27
N LEU A 124 -47.34 -8.59 49.52
CA LEU A 124 -48.16 -7.42 49.81
C LEU A 124 -49.66 -7.74 49.67
N GLN A 125 -50.04 -8.43 48.60
CA GLN A 125 -51.42 -8.86 48.36
C GLN A 125 -51.93 -9.76 49.49
N GLU A 126 -51.13 -10.75 49.91
CA GLU A 126 -51.44 -11.63 51.05
C GLU A 126 -51.69 -10.82 52.34
N GLN A 127 -50.86 -9.81 52.62
CA GLN A 127 -51.03 -8.94 53.79
C GLN A 127 -52.30 -8.10 53.71
N GLN A 128 -52.63 -7.59 52.51
CA GLN A 128 -53.81 -6.77 52.28
C GLN A 128 -55.11 -7.58 52.40
N GLU A 129 -55.10 -8.83 51.92
CA GLU A 129 -56.19 -9.79 52.12
C GLU A 129 -56.36 -10.17 53.60
N TRP A 130 -55.25 -10.41 54.31
CA TRP A 130 -55.27 -10.67 55.75
C TRP A 130 -55.87 -9.51 56.56
N LEU A 131 -55.48 -8.27 56.25
CA LEU A 131 -56.05 -7.06 56.85
C LEU A 131 -57.54 -6.90 56.50
N GLY A 132 -57.94 -7.17 55.26
CA GLY A 132 -59.34 -7.14 54.83
C GLY A 132 -60.20 -8.16 55.60
N ALA A 133 -59.71 -9.39 55.77
CA ALA A 133 -60.36 -10.43 56.55
C ALA A 133 -60.47 -10.05 58.04
N PHE A 134 -59.45 -9.39 58.59
CA PHE A 134 -59.48 -8.88 59.97
C PHE A 134 -60.54 -7.78 60.13
N LYS A 135 -60.62 -6.85 59.18
CA LYS A 135 -61.59 -5.74 59.19
C LYS A 135 -63.04 -6.24 59.14
N LEU A 136 -63.34 -7.22 58.28
CA LEU A 136 -64.65 -7.90 58.23
C LEU A 136 -64.99 -8.61 59.55
N LYS A 137 -64.00 -9.19 60.24
CA LYS A 137 -64.19 -9.80 61.56
C LYS A 137 -64.53 -8.77 62.65
N VAL A 138 -63.88 -7.61 62.61
CA VAL A 138 -64.12 -6.48 63.55
C VAL A 138 -65.48 -5.83 63.27
N GLU A 139 -65.85 -5.60 62.01
CA GLU A 139 -67.17 -5.06 61.64
C GLU A 139 -68.31 -6.03 61.97
N ALA A 140 -68.10 -7.35 61.85
CA ALA A 140 -69.04 -8.37 62.30
C ALA A 140 -69.18 -8.46 63.84
N SER A 141 -68.23 -7.90 64.61
CA SER A 141 -68.26 -7.88 66.07
C SER A 141 -68.55 -6.51 66.69
N GLN A 142 -68.57 -5.43 65.88
CA GLN A 142 -68.86 -4.06 66.33
C GLN A 142 -70.33 -3.61 66.17
N SER A 143 -71.29 -4.54 66.03
CA SER A 143 -72.71 -4.21 66.24
C SER A 143 -73.07 -3.87 67.71
N LYS A 144 -72.11 -3.83 68.65
CA LYS A 144 -72.34 -3.35 70.02
C LYS A 144 -71.15 -2.53 70.56
N GLN A 145 -71.49 -1.29 70.95
CA GLN A 145 -70.82 -0.38 71.91
C GLN A 145 -69.67 0.56 71.44
N ASN A 146 -70.05 1.82 71.21
CA ASN A 146 -69.71 3.05 71.97
C ASN A 146 -68.29 3.30 72.54
N LEU A 147 -67.73 4.46 72.11
CA LEU A 147 -67.35 5.65 72.93
C LEU A 147 -65.96 5.72 73.63
N LEU A 148 -65.37 6.94 73.53
CA LEU A 148 -64.32 7.63 74.34
C LEU A 148 -62.84 7.63 73.85
N GLU A 149 -62.47 8.78 73.27
CA GLU A 149 -61.47 9.79 73.70
C GLU A 149 -60.36 9.40 74.70
N GLY A 150 -59.12 9.81 74.43
CA GLY A 150 -58.01 9.71 75.39
C GLY A 150 -56.65 10.19 74.86
N GLU A 151 -56.27 11.41 75.24
CA GLU A 151 -55.00 12.10 75.05
C GLU A 151 -53.92 11.60 76.04
N SER A 152 -52.63 11.55 75.66
CA SER A 152 -51.52 11.61 76.63
C SER A 152 -50.14 11.90 76.00
N HIS A 153 -49.45 12.88 76.59
CA HIS A 153 -48.06 13.26 76.39
C HIS A 153 -47.05 12.19 76.86
N GLY A 154 -45.87 12.14 76.21
CA GLY A 154 -44.71 11.43 76.71
C GLY A 154 -43.40 11.94 76.11
N LYS A 155 -42.64 12.72 76.90
CA LYS A 155 -41.27 13.17 76.60
C LYS A 155 -40.30 12.25 77.33
N LEU A 156 -39.27 11.72 76.66
CA LEU A 156 -38.07 11.19 77.32
C LEU A 156 -36.84 11.31 76.40
N ASN A 157 -35.68 11.46 77.04
CA ASN A 157 -34.45 12.03 76.51
C ASN A 157 -33.60 11.08 75.64
N SER A 158 -32.66 11.74 74.92
CA SER A 158 -31.57 11.25 74.06
C SER A 158 -30.60 10.26 74.75
N PRO A 159 -29.76 9.53 73.98
CA PRO A 159 -28.36 9.96 73.90
C PRO A 159 -27.69 9.82 72.52
N GLU A 160 -27.03 10.91 72.10
CA GLU A 160 -25.63 11.01 71.67
C GLU A 160 -25.02 9.90 70.80
N SER A 161 -24.57 10.24 69.58
CA SER A 161 -23.19 9.95 69.11
C SER A 161 -22.91 10.39 67.66
N VAL A 162 -21.82 11.15 67.55
CA VAL A 162 -20.75 11.09 66.52
C VAL A 162 -21.00 11.73 65.14
N ASP A 163 -20.39 12.92 65.01
CA ASP A 163 -19.61 13.43 63.89
C ASP A 163 -20.02 13.00 62.46
N LYS A 164 -20.67 13.93 61.76
CA LYS A 164 -20.78 13.90 60.29
C LYS A 164 -20.54 15.29 59.71
N GLU A 165 -19.30 15.73 59.71
CA GLU A 165 -18.94 16.98 59.02
C GLU A 165 -17.95 16.81 57.85
N ASP A 166 -17.58 15.58 57.46
CA ASP A 166 -16.55 15.36 56.42
C ASP A 166 -17.02 14.67 55.12
N ASP A 167 -18.30 14.28 55.00
CA ASP A 167 -18.82 13.48 53.86
C ASP A 167 -19.25 14.34 52.65
N ALA A 168 -19.60 15.62 52.86
CA ALA A 168 -20.10 16.49 51.79
C ALA A 168 -18.98 17.00 50.87
N GLY A 169 -17.83 17.39 51.42
CA GLY A 169 -16.69 17.91 50.65
C GLY A 169 -16.02 16.85 49.77
N ARG A 170 -15.94 15.60 50.26
CA ARG A 170 -15.36 14.46 49.51
C ARG A 170 -16.19 14.09 48.29
N LYS A 171 -17.53 14.10 48.41
CA LYS A 171 -18.46 13.85 47.31
C LYS A 171 -18.43 14.95 46.25
N GLN A 172 -18.24 16.20 46.66
CA GLN A 172 -18.10 17.33 45.73
C GLN A 172 -16.79 17.29 44.94
N GLY A 173 -15.69 16.87 45.58
CA GLY A 173 -14.40 16.65 44.91
C GLY A 173 -14.44 15.53 43.87
N GLU A 174 -15.04 14.39 44.21
CA GLU A 174 -15.22 13.25 43.29
C GLU A 174 -16.04 13.62 42.05
N LEU A 175 -17.16 14.34 42.24
CA LEU A 175 -18.00 14.81 41.13
C LEU A 175 -17.26 15.80 40.22
N ARG A 176 -16.38 16.64 40.76
CA ARG A 176 -15.56 17.57 39.97
C ARG A 176 -14.55 16.81 39.12
N ILE A 177 -13.89 15.79 39.66
CA ILE A 177 -12.93 14.96 38.90
C ILE A 177 -13.67 14.21 37.78
N GLN A 178 -14.86 13.66 38.03
CA GLN A 178 -15.65 13.03 36.98
C GLN A 178 -16.12 14.01 35.90
N LEU A 179 -16.48 15.24 36.28
CA LEU A 179 -16.81 16.29 35.32
C LEU A 179 -15.61 16.62 34.42
N GLU A 180 -14.43 16.83 34.99
CA GLU A 180 -13.21 17.10 34.22
C GLU A 180 -12.85 15.91 33.30
N LEU A 181 -12.98 14.68 33.80
CA LEU A 181 -12.72 13.47 33.02
C LEU A 181 -13.71 13.29 31.85
N THR A 182 -14.99 13.59 32.06
CA THR A 182 -16.01 13.54 30.99
C THR A 182 -15.81 14.66 29.98
N GLN A 183 -15.38 15.84 30.42
CA GLN A 183 -15.07 16.96 29.54
C GLN A 183 -13.85 16.66 28.65
N LEU A 184 -12.81 16.02 29.19
CA LEU A 184 -11.68 15.52 28.40
C LEU A 184 -12.11 14.47 27.36
N LYS A 185 -12.97 13.51 27.73
CA LYS A 185 -13.51 12.52 26.77
C LYS A 185 -14.32 13.18 25.65
N ILE A 186 -15.07 14.24 25.95
CA ILE A 186 -15.82 14.99 24.93
C ILE A 186 -14.87 15.68 23.96
N GLU A 187 -13.79 16.30 24.44
CA GLU A 187 -12.79 16.91 23.57
C GLU A 187 -12.04 15.87 22.72
N GLU A 188 -11.74 14.70 23.28
CA GLU A 188 -11.18 13.58 22.52
C GLU A 188 -12.11 13.09 21.40
N ILE A 189 -13.41 12.97 21.70
CA ILE A 189 -14.43 12.60 20.70
C ILE A 189 -14.54 13.68 19.61
N LYS A 190 -14.50 14.96 19.97
CA LYS A 190 -14.50 16.06 18.99
C LYS A 190 -13.27 16.00 18.09
N ALA A 191 -12.08 15.76 18.65
CA ALA A 191 -10.85 15.61 17.88
C ALA A 191 -10.93 14.44 16.90
N LYS A 192 -11.39 13.26 17.36
CA LYS A 192 -11.62 12.08 16.52
C LYS A 192 -12.64 12.35 15.40
N ARG A 193 -13.73 13.06 15.70
CA ARG A 193 -14.74 13.45 14.70
C ARG A 193 -14.15 14.36 13.62
N SER A 194 -13.33 15.34 14.00
CA SER A 194 -12.64 16.23 13.05
C SER A 194 -11.66 15.45 12.17
N ALA A 195 -10.91 14.51 12.74
CA ALA A 195 -10.00 13.64 11.98
C ALA A 195 -10.77 12.78 10.96
N PHE A 196 -11.86 12.13 11.38
CA PHE A 196 -12.70 11.33 10.48
C PHE A 196 -13.32 12.15 9.34
N LEU A 197 -13.74 13.39 9.62
CA LEU A 197 -14.23 14.32 8.61
C LEU A 197 -13.15 14.68 7.58
N SER A 198 -11.92 14.92 8.04
CA SER A 198 -10.77 15.18 7.17
C SER A 198 -10.49 13.99 6.25
N GLU A 199 -10.47 12.78 6.82
CA GLU A 199 -10.22 11.53 6.09
C GLU A 199 -11.33 11.25 5.07
N THR A 200 -12.59 11.48 5.44
CA THR A 200 -13.74 11.37 4.53
C THR A 200 -13.61 12.31 3.33
N ASN A 201 -13.16 13.55 3.55
CA ASN A 201 -12.93 14.51 2.46
C ASN A 201 -11.78 14.07 1.54
N GLN A 202 -10.71 13.52 2.12
CA GLN A 202 -9.59 13.00 1.35
C GLN A 202 -10.00 11.81 0.48
N ILE A 203 -10.73 10.84 1.04
CA ILE A 203 -11.29 9.70 0.29
C ILE A 203 -12.18 10.19 -0.86
N LYS A 204 -13.04 11.18 -0.60
CA LYS A 204 -13.91 11.76 -1.64
C LYS A 204 -13.11 12.39 -2.78
N GLN A 205 -11.99 13.05 -2.46
CA GLN A 205 -11.09 13.61 -3.46
C GLN A 205 -10.41 12.51 -4.29
N THR A 206 -9.90 11.46 -3.64
CA THR A 206 -9.27 10.31 -4.32
C THR A 206 -10.25 9.61 -5.26
N ILE A 207 -11.47 9.32 -4.81
CA ILE A 207 -12.52 8.72 -5.64
C ILE A 207 -12.82 9.62 -6.86
N GLY A 208 -12.85 10.93 -6.67
CA GLY A 208 -13.02 11.89 -7.77
C GLY A 208 -11.90 11.81 -8.81
N GLN A 209 -10.64 11.74 -8.35
CA GLN A 209 -9.46 11.61 -9.20
C GLN A 209 -9.45 10.28 -9.96
N GLU A 210 -9.72 9.17 -9.28
CA GLU A 210 -9.82 7.85 -9.89
C GLU A 210 -10.94 7.81 -10.94
N LYS A 211 -12.10 8.40 -10.65
CA LYS A 211 -13.21 8.49 -11.61
C LYS A 211 -12.83 9.29 -12.86
N SER A 212 -12.10 10.40 -12.71
CA SER A 212 -11.57 11.14 -13.86
C SER A 212 -10.55 10.33 -14.66
N THR A 213 -9.71 9.54 -13.98
CA THR A 213 -8.75 8.66 -14.64
C THR A 213 -9.47 7.57 -15.42
N ILE A 214 -10.51 6.96 -14.83
CA ILE A 214 -11.34 5.94 -15.49
C ILE A 214 -11.98 6.50 -16.77
N SER A 215 -12.48 7.75 -16.72
CA SER A 215 -13.07 8.41 -17.88
C SER A 215 -12.10 8.66 -19.04
N GLY A 216 -10.78 8.60 -18.78
CA GLY A 216 -9.73 8.73 -19.80
C GLY A 216 -9.44 7.44 -20.56
N PHE A 217 -9.90 6.28 -20.08
CA PHE A 217 -9.68 5.01 -20.79
C PHE A 217 -10.63 4.83 -21.98
N PRO A 218 -10.26 4.04 -23.00
CA PRO A 218 -11.18 3.61 -24.05
C PRO A 218 -12.49 3.01 -23.51
N ALA A 219 -13.61 3.28 -24.19
CA ALA A 219 -14.94 2.80 -23.80
C ALA A 219 -15.03 1.28 -23.53
N PRO A 220 -14.35 0.39 -24.28
CA PRO A 220 -14.35 -1.04 -23.96
C PRO A 220 -13.76 -1.37 -22.59
N LEU A 221 -12.71 -0.64 -22.16
CA LEU A 221 -12.10 -0.84 -20.84
C LEU A 221 -12.99 -0.30 -19.71
N GLN A 222 -13.71 0.79 -19.95
CA GLN A 222 -14.64 1.37 -18.97
C GLN A 222 -15.88 0.50 -18.73
N GLN A 223 -16.30 -0.27 -19.75
CA GLN A 223 -17.50 -1.09 -19.73
C GLN A 223 -17.24 -2.54 -19.32
N MET A 224 -15.97 -2.95 -19.25
CA MET A 224 -15.61 -4.28 -18.75
C MET A 224 -15.98 -4.43 -17.28
N ASP A 225 -16.47 -5.61 -16.92
CA ASP A 225 -16.73 -5.95 -15.53
C ASP A 225 -15.41 -6.20 -14.78
N MET A 226 -15.47 -6.11 -13.46
CA MET A 226 -14.29 -6.21 -12.60
C MET A 226 -13.53 -7.53 -12.78
N LYS A 227 -14.27 -8.62 -13.03
CA LYS A 227 -13.68 -9.96 -13.13
C LYS A 227 -12.90 -10.09 -14.44
N SER A 228 -13.47 -9.62 -15.55
CA SER A 228 -12.78 -9.57 -16.84
C SER A 228 -11.52 -8.70 -16.76
N LEU A 229 -11.58 -7.55 -16.08
CA LEU A 229 -10.43 -6.67 -15.90
C LEU A 229 -9.32 -7.32 -15.05
N GLU A 230 -9.70 -8.10 -14.04
CA GLU A 230 -8.75 -8.84 -13.19
C GLU A 230 -8.09 -10.00 -13.94
N GLU A 231 -8.83 -10.70 -14.81
CA GLU A 231 -8.32 -11.77 -15.68
C GLU A 231 -7.31 -11.21 -16.71
N GLU A 232 -7.65 -10.12 -17.40
CA GLU A 232 -6.74 -9.42 -18.32
C GLU A 232 -5.47 -8.92 -17.63
N HIS A 233 -5.60 -8.35 -16.43
CA HIS A 233 -4.44 -7.93 -15.65
C HIS A 233 -3.53 -9.10 -15.27
N LYS A 234 -4.09 -10.27 -14.91
CA LYS A 234 -3.32 -11.49 -14.65
C LYS A 234 -2.65 -12.02 -15.92
N ALA A 235 -3.32 -11.98 -17.06
CA ALA A 235 -2.74 -12.37 -18.34
C ALA A 235 -1.52 -11.49 -18.70
N LEU A 236 -1.68 -10.16 -18.60
CA LEU A 236 -0.60 -9.21 -18.83
C LEU A 236 0.58 -9.39 -17.86
N GLN A 237 0.32 -9.75 -16.60
CA GLN A 237 1.38 -10.09 -15.65
C GLN A 237 2.14 -11.36 -16.07
N GLY A 238 1.42 -12.37 -16.58
CA GLY A 238 2.02 -13.57 -17.15
C GLY A 238 2.91 -13.26 -18.35
N ASP A 239 2.41 -12.47 -19.29
CA ASP A 239 3.18 -12.04 -20.47
C ASP A 239 4.44 -11.28 -20.07
N LYS A 240 4.32 -10.34 -19.12
CA LYS A 240 5.46 -9.60 -18.57
C LYS A 240 6.52 -10.53 -17.97
N ALA A 241 6.11 -11.58 -17.25
CA ALA A 241 7.04 -12.56 -16.71
C ALA A 241 7.77 -13.32 -17.83
N GLY A 242 7.03 -13.76 -18.86
CA GLY A 242 7.59 -14.41 -20.04
C GLY A 242 8.58 -13.53 -20.82
N GLU A 243 8.27 -12.24 -20.99
CA GLU A 243 9.18 -11.28 -21.62
C GLU A 243 10.46 -11.12 -20.79
N VAL A 244 10.36 -10.99 -19.47
CA VAL A 244 11.53 -10.89 -18.58
C VAL A 244 12.41 -12.13 -18.68
N GLU A 245 11.81 -13.32 -18.70
CA GLU A 245 12.55 -14.59 -18.89
C GLU A 245 13.24 -14.64 -20.26
N TYR A 246 12.56 -14.20 -21.32
CA TYR A 246 13.13 -14.13 -22.66
C TYR A 246 14.33 -13.17 -22.70
N PHE A 247 14.21 -11.96 -22.13
CA PHE A 247 15.33 -11.02 -22.03
C PHE A 247 16.50 -11.59 -21.22
N HIS A 248 16.22 -12.29 -20.12
CA HIS A 248 17.26 -12.94 -19.33
C HIS A 248 17.96 -14.07 -20.12
N SER A 249 17.21 -14.85 -20.92
CA SER A 249 17.78 -15.85 -21.81
C SER A 249 18.66 -15.24 -22.90
N LEU A 250 18.27 -14.10 -23.46
CA LEU A 250 19.10 -13.38 -24.45
C LEU A 250 20.39 -12.88 -23.82
N GLU A 251 20.31 -12.28 -22.63
CA GLU A 251 21.48 -11.83 -21.87
C GLU A 251 22.45 -12.98 -21.58
N LYS A 252 21.92 -14.15 -21.19
CA LYS A 252 22.71 -15.36 -21.00
C LYS A 252 23.44 -15.77 -22.28
N ARG A 253 22.76 -15.81 -23.43
CA ARG A 253 23.38 -16.14 -24.73
C ARG A 253 24.45 -15.12 -25.12
N ILE A 254 24.22 -13.84 -24.88
CA ILE A 254 25.20 -12.79 -25.13
C ILE A 254 26.45 -13.03 -24.28
N ASN A 255 26.29 -13.39 -23.00
CA ASN A 255 27.41 -13.70 -22.12
C ASN A 255 28.16 -14.98 -22.55
N GLU A 256 27.45 -16.02 -22.99
CA GLU A 256 28.08 -17.23 -23.56
C GLU A 256 28.92 -16.89 -24.79
N MET A 257 28.41 -16.04 -25.71
CA MET A 257 29.16 -15.59 -26.89
C MET A 257 30.39 -14.74 -26.53
N LYS A 258 30.35 -13.96 -25.43
CA LYS A 258 31.54 -13.21 -24.94
C LYS A 258 32.65 -14.12 -24.42
N VAL A 259 32.34 -15.35 -23.97
CA VAL A 259 33.31 -16.29 -23.40
C VAL A 259 34.01 -17.13 -24.49
N VAL A 260 33.45 -17.20 -25.69
CA VAL A 260 34.09 -17.89 -26.83
C VAL A 260 35.26 -17.04 -27.35
N SER A 261 36.47 -17.37 -26.91
CA SER A 261 37.73 -16.82 -27.43
C SER A 261 38.47 -17.90 -28.21
N ASP A 262 38.09 -18.09 -29.46
CA ASP A 262 38.73 -19.10 -30.32
C ASP A 262 40.06 -18.59 -30.87
N ALA A 263 41.09 -19.42 -30.77
CA ALA A 263 42.37 -19.19 -31.41
C ALA A 263 42.27 -19.56 -32.89
N VAL A 264 42.27 -18.56 -33.77
CA VAL A 264 42.21 -18.77 -35.22
C VAL A 264 43.62 -18.90 -35.75
N LYS A 265 43.92 -20.06 -36.34
CA LYS A 265 45.24 -20.36 -36.94
C LYS A 265 45.28 -19.88 -38.38
N CYS A 266 46.10 -18.87 -38.65
CA CYS A 266 46.28 -18.33 -39.99
C CYS A 266 47.12 -19.29 -40.85
N ARG A 267 46.90 -19.29 -42.19
CA ARG A 267 47.70 -20.09 -43.14
C ARG A 267 49.20 -19.77 -43.11
N CYS A 268 49.61 -18.65 -42.52
CA CYS A 268 51.02 -18.32 -42.29
C CYS A 268 51.64 -19.01 -41.06
N GLY A 269 50.87 -19.81 -40.30
CA GLY A 269 51.35 -20.54 -39.12
C GLY A 269 51.21 -19.79 -37.79
N LEU A 270 50.78 -18.53 -37.81
CA LEU A 270 50.53 -17.72 -36.61
C LEU A 270 49.11 -17.96 -36.08
N GLU A 271 48.97 -18.13 -34.76
CA GLU A 271 47.69 -18.21 -34.06
C GLU A 271 47.29 -16.83 -33.51
N TYR A 272 46.07 -16.42 -33.80
CA TYR A 272 45.48 -15.18 -33.32
C TYR A 272 44.34 -15.49 -32.36
N LYS A 273 44.41 -14.97 -31.14
CA LYS A 273 43.31 -15.07 -30.17
C LYS A 273 42.27 -14.02 -30.52
N VAL A 274 41.10 -14.44 -30.98
CA VAL A 274 40.00 -13.52 -31.28
C VAL A 274 39.17 -13.37 -30.02
N GLU A 275 39.28 -12.21 -29.37
CA GLU A 275 38.44 -11.83 -28.24
C GLU A 275 37.29 -10.96 -28.77
N LEU A 276 36.05 -11.42 -28.62
CA LEU A 276 34.88 -10.57 -28.78
C LEU A 276 34.85 -9.62 -27.59
N GLY A 277 35.39 -8.41 -27.78
CA GLY A 277 35.61 -7.42 -26.72
C GLY A 277 34.40 -7.23 -25.80
N GLY A 278 34.41 -7.92 -24.66
CA GLY A 278 33.57 -7.63 -23.52
C GLY A 278 34.26 -6.54 -22.71
N GLN A 279 34.06 -5.28 -23.07
CA GLN A 279 34.38 -4.20 -22.15
C GLN A 279 33.45 -4.35 -20.94
N ALA A 280 34.03 -4.78 -19.82
CA ALA A 280 33.34 -4.80 -18.53
C ALA A 280 32.92 -3.37 -18.23
N MET A 281 31.61 -3.12 -18.25
CA MET A 281 31.04 -1.95 -17.59
C MET A 281 31.16 -2.26 -16.09
N ASP A 282 32.25 -1.80 -15.48
CA ASP A 282 32.35 -1.71 -14.02
C ASP A 282 31.19 -0.84 -13.53
N LEU A 283 30.23 -1.49 -12.88
CA LEU A 283 29.13 -0.84 -12.19
C LEU A 283 29.65 -0.35 -10.83
N SER A 284 30.12 0.90 -10.78
CA SER A 284 30.12 1.72 -9.56
C SER A 284 28.87 2.59 -9.49
#